data_AF-A0A199XTE1-F1
#
_entry.id   AF-A0A199XTE1-F1
#
_cell.length_a   1.000
_cell.length_b   1.000
_cell.length_c   1.000
_cell.angle_alpha   90.00
_cell.angle_beta   90.00
_cell.angle_gamma   90.00
#
_symmetry.space_group_name_H-M   'P 1'
#
loop_
_entity.id
_entity.type
_entity.pdbx_description
1 polymer ?
#
loop_
_entity_poly.entity_id
_entity_poly.type
_entity_poly.pdbx_seq_one_letter_code
_entity_poly.pdbx_strand_id
1 'polypeptide(L)'
;MILVGTEASKCGKNNFTLRVIDGRQMKYLYFFLLLTTSLGFSQISITSGVVTTINNAGQGDLYKTTDTNELFIGLSDGKLALIGANNVWKMGGNTNSLPTSLLGSIGDVKTNLGSNNTTIFELGKRNTLGLVQSFSDYDDPDQYIAHLKGNGVSALQFEATNASFYKPMFYTTATGNFRLKGSAAGSDFFEIGSAGTANNGSLEFIVGDDGDEAILFKKNNYDTNSNIEILRLQGIGLNNTVRVGINTTGVVANSTLQNGGSFSLPINATTSSFVLTDKEYTLILKAGTYTGTAVTLPAATTCKGRIYVIKNNSGVNRSSSSFVSRTGVNASNLGNNTVFVLQSDGTVWQQVN
;
A
#
# COMPACT_ATOMS: atom_id res chain seq x y z
N MET A 1 35.47 56.26 -36.41
CA MET A 1 36.79 55.89 -35.86
C MET A 1 37.84 56.54 -36.76
N ILE A 2 38.64 57.45 -36.21
CA ILE A 2 39.65 58.23 -36.97
C ILE A 2 40.99 57.52 -36.79
N LEU A 3 41.56 56.94 -37.86
CA LEU A 3 42.96 56.52 -37.85
C LEU A 3 43.83 57.70 -38.30
N VAL A 4 44.78 58.08 -37.46
CA VAL A 4 45.79 59.11 -37.74
C VAL A 4 47.05 58.42 -38.25
N GLY A 5 47.46 58.71 -39.47
CA GLY A 5 48.77 58.32 -40.01
C GLY A 5 49.66 59.55 -40.17
N THR A 6 50.91 59.46 -39.71
CA THR A 6 51.94 60.49 -39.93
C THR A 6 52.83 60.11 -41.10
N GLU A 7 52.86 60.92 -42.16
CA GLU A 7 53.92 60.85 -43.16
C GLU A 7 55.03 61.86 -42.83
N ALA A 8 56.29 61.41 -42.84
CA ALA A 8 57.44 62.25 -42.57
C ALA A 8 57.75 63.15 -43.77
N SER A 9 57.43 64.45 -43.66
CA SER A 9 57.86 65.48 -44.61
C SER A 9 59.28 65.96 -44.28
N LYS A 10 60.17 65.98 -45.28
CA LYS A 10 61.55 66.50 -45.21
C LYS A 10 61.66 68.04 -45.09
N CYS A 11 60.59 68.74 -44.74
CA CYS A 11 60.66 70.16 -44.39
C CYS A 11 59.61 70.45 -43.31
N GLY A 12 60.06 71.00 -42.18
CA GLY A 12 59.35 71.00 -40.89
C GLY A 12 58.06 71.82 -40.83
N LYS A 13 56.98 71.29 -41.40
CA LYS A 13 55.60 71.65 -41.08
C LYS A 13 54.73 70.38 -41.07
N ASN A 14 54.31 69.96 -39.88
CA ASN A 14 53.39 68.84 -39.70
C ASN A 14 51.98 69.30 -40.10
N ASN A 15 51.58 69.04 -41.35
CA ASN A 15 50.21 69.21 -41.78
C ASN A 15 49.41 67.96 -41.39
N PHE A 16 48.53 68.09 -40.40
CA PHE A 16 47.59 67.05 -40.00
C PHE A 16 46.50 66.94 -41.06
N THR A 17 46.54 65.90 -41.89
CA THR A 17 45.52 65.68 -42.93
C THR A 17 44.47 64.69 -42.41
N LEU A 18 43.27 65.20 -42.13
CA LEU A 18 42.12 64.38 -41.78
C LEU A 18 41.57 63.75 -43.06
N ARG A 19 41.94 62.49 -43.34
CA ARG A 19 41.34 61.76 -44.46
C ARG A 19 39.99 61.20 -44.04
N VAL A 20 38.93 61.74 -44.63
CA VAL A 20 37.58 61.15 -44.56
C VAL A 20 37.63 59.82 -45.31
N ILE A 21 37.43 58.72 -44.59
CA ILE A 21 37.30 57.38 -45.17
C ILE A 21 36.04 57.38 -46.05
N ASP A 22 36.19 57.18 -47.37
CA ASP A 22 35.05 57.19 -48.28
C ASP A 22 34.08 56.02 -48.03
N GLY A 23 32.87 56.11 -48.59
CA GLY A 23 31.84 55.09 -48.44
C GLY A 23 32.20 53.70 -49.01
N ARG A 24 33.26 53.56 -49.82
CA ARG A 24 33.77 52.25 -50.27
C ARG A 24 34.66 51.62 -49.20
N GLN A 25 35.55 52.39 -48.59
CA GLN A 25 36.44 51.93 -47.52
C GLN A 25 35.67 51.55 -46.25
N MET A 26 34.56 52.24 -45.94
CA MET A 26 33.63 51.82 -44.88
C MET A 26 32.95 50.47 -45.18
N LYS A 27 32.61 50.17 -46.44
CA LYS A 27 32.03 48.87 -46.81
C LYS A 27 33.03 47.73 -46.62
N TYR A 28 34.30 47.94 -46.96
CA TYR A 28 35.34 46.93 -46.72
C TYR A 28 35.60 46.73 -45.22
N LEU A 29 35.58 47.79 -44.42
CA LEU A 29 35.71 47.67 -42.97
C LEU A 29 34.52 46.94 -42.35
N TYR A 30 33.29 47.24 -42.75
CA TYR A 30 32.10 46.52 -42.30
C TYR A 30 32.13 45.05 -42.74
N PHE A 31 32.53 44.77 -43.98
CA PHE A 31 32.66 43.40 -44.48
C PHE A 31 33.76 42.63 -43.73
N PHE A 32 34.89 43.27 -43.45
CA PHE A 32 35.98 42.68 -42.67
C PHE A 32 35.55 42.43 -41.22
N LEU A 33 34.83 43.35 -40.59
CA LEU A 33 34.27 43.18 -39.24
C LEU A 33 33.19 42.09 -39.18
N LEU A 34 32.36 41.96 -40.22
CA LEU A 34 31.38 40.89 -40.34
C LEU A 34 32.06 39.52 -40.55
N LEU A 35 33.14 39.49 -41.31
CA LEU A 35 33.90 38.28 -41.59
C LEU A 35 34.67 37.82 -40.33
N THR A 36 35.26 38.75 -39.57
CA THR A 36 35.96 38.39 -38.33
C THR A 36 35.00 37.98 -37.22
N THR A 37 33.81 38.57 -37.16
CA THR A 37 32.79 38.16 -36.17
C THR A 37 32.11 36.84 -36.55
N SER A 38 31.92 36.53 -37.83
CA SER A 38 31.36 35.23 -38.27
C SER A 38 32.34 34.06 -38.19
N LEU A 39 33.64 34.31 -38.33
CA LEU A 39 34.69 33.28 -38.17
C LEU A 39 35.08 33.03 -36.69
N GLY A 40 34.75 33.95 -35.78
CA GLY A 40 35.13 33.87 -34.37
C GLY A 40 34.25 32.97 -33.48
N PHE A 41 33.18 32.38 -34.01
CA PHE A 41 32.24 31.56 -33.23
C PHE A 41 32.01 30.15 -33.82
N SER A 42 32.96 29.64 -34.62
CA SER A 42 32.84 28.27 -35.16
C SER A 42 33.14 27.24 -34.08
N GLN A 43 32.24 26.26 -33.93
CA GLN A 43 32.49 25.08 -33.12
C GLN A 43 33.60 24.23 -33.75
N ILE A 44 34.57 23.82 -32.94
CA ILE A 44 35.69 22.98 -33.36
C ILE A 44 35.27 21.51 -33.20
N SER A 45 35.34 20.74 -34.27
CA SER A 45 34.98 19.32 -34.25
C SER A 45 36.18 18.46 -33.84
N ILE A 46 35.99 17.58 -32.86
CA ILE A 46 37.00 16.63 -32.36
C ILE A 46 36.41 15.21 -32.26
N THR A 47 37.21 14.22 -31.91
CA THR A 47 36.73 12.89 -31.49
C THR A 47 36.85 12.75 -29.98
N SER A 48 36.00 11.96 -29.33
CA SER A 48 36.02 11.81 -27.87
C SER A 48 37.36 11.24 -27.36
N GLY A 49 38.03 10.42 -28.17
CA GLY A 49 39.34 9.84 -27.86
C GLY A 49 40.50 10.84 -27.76
N VAL A 50 40.38 12.06 -28.29
CA VAL A 50 41.44 13.08 -28.20
C VAL A 50 41.24 14.11 -27.09
N VAL A 51 40.05 14.13 -26.45
CA VAL A 51 39.67 15.15 -25.46
C VAL A 51 40.70 15.28 -24.33
N THR A 52 41.18 14.16 -23.79
CA THR A 52 42.14 14.14 -22.66
C THR A 52 43.57 14.51 -23.06
N THR A 53 43.86 14.56 -24.36
CA THR A 53 45.18 14.87 -24.91
C THR A 53 45.35 16.31 -25.37
N ILE A 54 44.24 17.07 -25.46
CA ILE A 54 44.26 18.49 -25.84
C ILE A 54 44.76 19.32 -24.65
N ASN A 55 45.81 20.11 -24.87
CA ASN A 55 46.47 20.98 -23.89
C ASN A 55 46.74 22.40 -24.42
N ASN A 56 46.17 22.75 -25.57
CA ASN A 56 46.30 24.03 -26.25
C ASN A 56 44.94 24.57 -26.74
N ALA A 57 43.84 24.17 -26.09
CA ALA A 57 42.53 24.70 -26.41
C ALA A 57 42.48 26.22 -26.16
N GLY A 58 41.98 26.99 -27.12
CA GLY A 58 41.71 28.40 -26.92
C GLY A 58 40.67 28.60 -25.81
N GLN A 59 40.98 29.46 -24.85
CA GLN A 59 40.05 29.74 -23.74
C GLN A 59 38.74 30.31 -24.31
N GLY A 60 37.62 29.67 -24.00
CA GLY A 60 36.29 30.07 -24.47
C GLY A 60 35.86 29.45 -25.79
N ASP A 61 36.75 28.75 -26.50
CA ASP A 61 36.38 28.05 -27.73
C ASP A 61 35.45 26.88 -27.42
N LEU A 62 34.46 26.64 -28.29
CA LEU A 62 33.53 25.52 -28.17
C LEU A 62 34.00 24.35 -29.01
N TYR A 63 34.13 23.18 -28.38
CA TYR A 63 34.51 21.92 -29.03
C TYR A 63 33.35 20.94 -28.98
N LYS A 64 33.12 20.18 -30.05
CA LYS A 64 32.12 19.11 -30.07
C LYS A 64 32.73 17.82 -30.57
N THR A 65 32.47 16.74 -29.85
CA THR A 65 32.87 15.41 -30.30
C THR A 65 31.94 14.93 -31.42
N THR A 66 32.52 14.40 -32.48
CA THR A 66 31.82 13.92 -33.67
C THR A 66 31.21 12.53 -33.48
N ASP A 67 31.71 11.78 -32.51
CA ASP A 67 31.32 10.40 -32.16
C ASP A 67 30.37 10.33 -30.95
N THR A 68 30.60 11.13 -29.91
CA THR A 68 29.76 11.13 -28.68
C THR A 68 28.77 12.30 -28.61
N ASN A 69 28.87 13.29 -29.51
CA ASN A 69 28.05 14.52 -29.49
C ASN A 69 28.14 15.32 -28.18
N GLU A 70 29.23 15.17 -27.44
CA GLU A 70 29.52 15.90 -26.21
C GLU A 70 30.09 17.29 -26.55
N LEU A 71 29.70 18.29 -25.77
CA LEU A 71 30.12 19.68 -25.96
C LEU A 71 31.13 20.06 -24.87
N PHE A 72 32.22 20.71 -25.24
CA PHE A 72 33.28 21.16 -24.34
C PHE A 72 33.61 22.64 -24.54
N ILE A 73 34.15 23.28 -23.52
CA ILE A 73 34.74 24.63 -23.58
C ILE A 73 36.24 24.56 -23.30
N GLY A 74 37.03 25.33 -24.04
CA GLY A 74 38.44 25.52 -23.73
C GLY A 74 38.64 26.33 -22.45
N LEU A 75 39.51 25.85 -21.58
CA LEU A 75 39.88 26.49 -20.32
C LEU A 75 41.14 27.35 -20.47
N SER A 76 41.41 28.21 -19.48
CA SER A 76 42.63 29.04 -19.45
C SER A 76 43.93 28.24 -19.34
N ASP A 77 43.86 26.97 -18.93
CA ASP A 77 45.01 26.06 -18.85
C ASP A 77 45.22 25.25 -20.15
N GLY A 78 44.47 25.56 -21.21
CA GLY A 78 44.54 24.87 -22.50
C GLY A 78 43.82 23.52 -22.54
N LYS A 79 43.18 23.07 -21.46
CA LYS A 79 42.39 21.83 -21.43
C LYS A 79 40.94 22.08 -21.81
N LEU A 80 40.21 20.98 -22.04
CA LEU A 80 38.77 21.01 -22.29
C LEU A 80 37.97 20.69 -21.03
N ALA A 81 36.90 21.45 -20.79
CA ALA A 81 35.88 21.14 -19.79
C ALA A 81 34.56 20.77 -20.46
N LEU A 82 33.95 19.66 -20.04
CA LEU A 82 32.66 19.21 -20.54
C LEU A 82 31.56 20.21 -20.12
N ILE A 83 30.83 20.73 -21.10
CA ILE A 83 29.63 21.55 -20.90
C ILE A 83 28.43 20.61 -20.84
N GLY A 84 27.71 20.60 -19.70
CA GLY A 84 26.52 19.75 -19.51
C GLY A 84 26.75 18.49 -18.68
N ALA A 85 27.88 18.37 -17.99
CA ALA A 85 28.21 17.22 -17.12
C ALA A 85 27.16 16.92 -16.02
N ASN A 86 26.31 17.90 -15.67
CA ASN A 86 25.42 17.81 -14.51
C ASN A 86 24.03 17.21 -14.78
N ASN A 87 23.69 16.83 -16.02
CA ASN A 87 22.36 16.29 -16.33
C ASN A 87 22.41 15.18 -17.39
N VAL A 88 23.02 14.04 -17.09
CA VAL A 88 23.08 12.93 -18.06
C VAL A 88 22.48 11.66 -17.49
N TRP A 89 21.16 11.53 -17.63
CA TRP A 89 20.51 10.22 -17.66
C TRP A 89 21.01 9.48 -18.91
N LYS A 90 21.90 8.50 -18.74
CA LYS A 90 22.43 7.70 -19.86
C LYS A 90 21.50 6.54 -20.15
N MET A 91 21.03 6.41 -21.40
CA MET A 91 20.22 5.26 -21.83
C MET A 91 20.96 3.91 -21.71
N GLY A 92 22.30 3.93 -21.79
CA GLY A 92 23.14 2.74 -21.64
C GLY A 92 23.47 2.37 -20.19
N GLY A 93 22.95 3.10 -19.19
CA GLY A 93 23.33 2.92 -17.78
C GLY A 93 24.79 3.31 -17.48
N ASN A 94 25.24 2.98 -16.27
CA ASN A 94 26.64 3.19 -15.87
C ASN A 94 27.43 1.89 -16.16
N THR A 95 28.28 1.89 -17.19
CA THR A 95 29.01 0.69 -17.64
C THR A 95 30.22 0.34 -16.78
N ASN A 96 30.69 1.27 -15.92
CA ASN A 96 31.80 1.09 -14.99
C ASN A 96 31.47 1.81 -13.66
N SER A 97 30.66 1.19 -12.79
CA SER A 97 30.34 1.78 -11.49
C SER A 97 31.59 1.83 -10.60
N LEU A 98 32.18 3.02 -10.45
CA LEU A 98 33.15 3.28 -9.38
C LEU A 98 32.43 3.21 -8.02
N PRO A 99 33.13 2.90 -6.90
CA PRO A 99 32.52 2.92 -5.56
C PRO A 99 31.85 4.24 -5.16
N THR A 100 32.18 5.34 -5.85
CA THR A 100 31.60 6.68 -5.67
C THR A 100 30.41 6.97 -6.59
N SER A 101 30.04 6.03 -7.47
CA SER A 101 28.89 6.17 -8.36
C SER A 101 27.61 5.94 -7.57
N LEU A 102 26.77 6.97 -7.43
CA LEU A 102 25.51 6.88 -6.71
C LEU A 102 24.40 7.65 -7.43
N LEU A 103 23.16 7.19 -7.24
CA LEU A 103 21.94 7.92 -7.62
C LEU A 103 21.44 8.66 -6.38
N GLY A 104 21.78 9.94 -6.25
CA GLY A 104 21.42 10.75 -5.09
C GLY A 104 22.53 11.69 -4.59
N SER A 105 22.65 11.82 -3.28
CA SER A 105 23.60 12.69 -2.58
C SER A 105 24.36 11.91 -1.50
N ILE A 106 25.62 12.28 -1.25
CA ILE A 106 26.41 11.80 -0.09
C ILE A 106 26.05 12.54 1.21
N GLY A 107 25.46 13.73 1.10
CA GLY A 107 24.93 14.49 2.24
C GLY A 107 23.49 14.09 2.56
N ASP A 108 23.01 14.48 3.73
CA ASP A 108 21.64 14.24 4.21
C ASP A 108 20.63 15.13 3.46
N VAL A 109 20.40 14.78 2.20
CA VAL A 109 19.53 15.48 1.27
C VAL A 109 18.64 14.42 0.60
N LYS A 110 17.35 14.70 0.50
CA LYS A 110 16.41 13.75 -0.10
C LYS A 110 16.70 13.51 -1.58
N THR A 111 16.57 12.25 -2.00
CA THR A 111 16.62 11.85 -3.41
C THR A 111 15.18 11.77 -3.93
N ASN A 112 14.86 12.51 -5.00
CA ASN A 112 13.52 12.61 -5.56
C ASN A 112 13.47 12.04 -6.97
N LEU A 113 12.46 11.21 -7.24
CA LEU A 113 12.09 10.77 -8.58
C LEU A 113 10.72 11.35 -8.91
N GLY A 114 10.60 11.98 -10.06
CA GLY A 114 9.39 12.71 -10.46
C GLY A 114 9.13 12.69 -11.96
N SER A 115 7.92 13.07 -12.32
CA SER A 115 7.47 13.24 -13.71
C SER A 115 6.56 14.46 -13.78
N ASN A 116 6.53 15.15 -14.92
CA ASN A 116 5.71 16.36 -15.12
C ASN A 116 5.88 17.40 -13.99
N ASN A 117 7.12 17.66 -13.60
CA ASN A 117 7.47 18.57 -12.49
C ASN A 117 6.82 18.21 -11.14
N THR A 118 6.43 16.95 -10.95
CA THR A 118 5.80 16.45 -9.73
C THR A 118 6.66 15.34 -9.15
N THR A 119 7.02 15.46 -7.87
CA THR A 119 7.71 14.38 -7.14
C THR A 119 6.75 13.23 -6.86
N ILE A 120 7.14 12.01 -7.24
CA ILE A 120 6.35 10.78 -7.07
C ILE A 120 6.96 9.92 -5.96
N PHE A 121 8.28 9.79 -5.90
CA PHE A 121 8.97 8.92 -4.96
C PHE A 121 10.16 9.63 -4.34
N GLU A 122 10.29 9.56 -3.01
CA GLU A 122 11.36 10.19 -2.25
C GLU A 122 12.09 9.15 -1.39
N LEU A 123 13.41 9.26 -1.31
CA LEU A 123 14.25 8.46 -0.42
C LEU A 123 15.04 9.39 0.51
N GLY A 124 15.13 9.05 1.79
CA GLY A 124 15.93 9.80 2.76
C GLY A 124 15.61 9.42 4.20
N LYS A 125 16.22 10.12 5.16
CA LYS A 125 15.80 10.05 6.57
C LYS A 125 14.43 10.69 6.77
N ARG A 126 13.68 10.23 7.76
CA ARG A 126 12.37 10.77 8.12
C ARG A 126 12.40 12.28 8.35
N ASN A 127 13.42 12.79 9.04
CA ASN A 127 13.61 14.23 9.25
C ASN A 127 13.84 14.99 7.93
N THR A 128 14.71 14.48 7.07
CA THR A 128 15.04 15.07 5.77
C THR A 128 13.84 15.10 4.82
N LEU A 129 12.90 14.17 4.98
CA LEU A 129 11.62 14.13 4.27
C LEU A 129 10.52 14.98 4.93
N GLY A 130 10.74 15.52 6.14
CA GLY A 130 9.73 16.27 6.89
C GLY A 130 8.60 15.41 7.44
N LEU A 131 8.88 14.14 7.74
CA LEU A 131 7.88 13.12 8.12
C LEU A 131 7.91 12.75 9.62
N VAL A 132 8.64 13.51 10.44
CA VAL A 132 8.69 13.30 11.90
C VAL A 132 7.38 13.80 12.52
N GLN A 133 6.75 12.95 13.33
CA GLN A 133 5.49 13.24 14.02
C GLN A 133 5.60 12.78 15.47
N SER A 134 4.86 13.39 16.38
CA SER A 134 4.86 13.05 17.81
C SER A 134 3.97 11.83 18.14
N PHE A 135 3.99 10.81 17.28
CA PHE A 135 3.27 9.55 17.47
C PHE A 135 4.28 8.40 17.56
N SER A 136 3.93 7.37 18.34
CA SER A 136 4.72 6.14 18.43
C SER A 136 5.04 5.60 17.04
N ASP A 137 6.30 5.22 16.80
CA ASP A 137 6.83 4.68 15.55
C ASP A 137 6.97 5.69 14.39
N TYR A 138 6.60 6.97 14.59
CA TYR A 138 6.74 8.05 13.61
C TYR A 138 7.62 9.21 14.10
N ASP A 139 8.28 9.06 15.26
CA ASP A 139 9.03 10.09 15.96
C ASP A 139 10.56 10.00 15.80
N ASP A 140 11.09 8.87 15.31
CA ASP A 140 12.54 8.70 15.05
C ASP A 140 13.00 9.54 13.83
N PRO A 141 13.77 10.63 14.03
CA PRO A 141 14.24 11.48 12.94
C PRO A 141 15.24 10.79 12.01
N ASP A 142 15.94 9.75 12.48
CA ASP A 142 17.00 9.06 11.75
C ASP A 142 16.53 7.82 10.99
N GLN A 143 15.25 7.47 11.10
CA GLN A 143 14.66 6.36 10.37
C GLN A 143 14.76 6.59 8.86
N TYR A 144 15.35 5.64 8.12
CA TYR A 144 15.38 5.68 6.65
C TYR A 144 14.02 5.30 6.06
N ILE A 145 13.52 6.10 5.12
CA ILE A 145 12.19 5.98 4.54
C ILE A 145 12.24 6.01 3.01
N ALA A 146 11.43 5.13 2.41
CA ALA A 146 10.97 5.24 1.04
C ALA A 146 9.54 5.78 1.06
N HIS A 147 9.34 6.99 0.53
CA HIS A 147 8.08 7.70 0.59
C HIS A 147 7.45 7.81 -0.80
N LEU A 148 6.31 7.15 -0.98
CA LEU A 148 5.52 7.24 -2.19
C LEU A 148 4.43 8.30 -2.04
N LYS A 149 4.49 9.32 -2.88
CA LYS A 149 3.53 10.42 -2.89
C LYS A 149 2.29 10.10 -3.72
N GLY A 150 1.22 10.81 -3.42
CA GLY A 150 -0.07 10.67 -4.06
C GLY A 150 -0.79 12.02 -4.15
N ASN A 151 -1.77 12.12 -5.04
CA ASN A 151 -2.67 13.27 -5.13
C ASN A 151 -3.98 12.97 -4.39
N GLY A 152 -3.89 12.77 -3.07
CA GLY A 152 -4.96 12.24 -2.22
C GLY A 152 -4.97 10.71 -2.11
N VAL A 153 -4.42 10.01 -3.09
CA VAL A 153 -4.20 8.54 -3.09
C VAL A 153 -2.77 8.27 -3.52
N SER A 154 -2.00 7.56 -2.71
CA SER A 154 -0.68 7.03 -3.08
C SER A 154 -0.85 5.58 -3.50
N ALA A 155 -0.22 5.15 -4.60
CA ALA A 155 -0.36 3.77 -5.09
C ALA A 155 0.93 3.22 -5.72
N LEU A 156 1.43 2.10 -5.18
CA LEU A 156 2.47 1.28 -5.80
C LEU A 156 1.78 0.10 -6.49
N GLN A 157 1.71 0.14 -7.82
CA GLN A 157 1.08 -0.90 -8.63
C GLN A 157 2.12 -1.77 -9.33
N PHE A 158 1.86 -3.06 -9.40
CA PHE A 158 2.68 -4.04 -10.10
C PHE A 158 2.02 -4.41 -11.44
N GLU A 159 2.87 -4.67 -12.45
CA GLU A 159 2.41 -5.25 -13.71
C GLU A 159 1.87 -6.67 -13.47
N ALA A 160 0.74 -6.99 -14.09
CA ALA A 160 0.13 -8.32 -14.00
C ALA A 160 -0.58 -8.65 -15.31
N THR A 161 0.17 -9.16 -16.29
CA THR A 161 -0.30 -9.36 -17.66
C THR A 161 -1.48 -10.34 -17.77
N ASN A 162 -1.59 -11.30 -16.85
CA ASN A 162 -2.67 -12.31 -16.86
C ASN A 162 -3.93 -11.88 -16.08
N ALA A 163 -3.92 -10.72 -15.42
CA ALA A 163 -5.10 -10.17 -14.77
C ALA A 163 -5.90 -9.31 -15.77
N SER A 164 -7.21 -9.52 -15.89
CA SER A 164 -8.02 -8.75 -16.85
C SER A 164 -8.31 -7.33 -16.36
N PHE A 165 -8.63 -7.17 -15.06
CA PHE A 165 -9.05 -5.89 -14.49
C PHE A 165 -8.19 -5.47 -13.29
N TYR A 166 -8.12 -6.30 -12.25
CA TYR A 166 -7.55 -5.91 -10.96
C TYR A 166 -6.06 -6.18 -10.88
N LYS A 167 -5.24 -5.17 -11.20
CA LYS A 167 -3.77 -5.27 -11.08
C LYS A 167 -3.35 -5.20 -9.60
N PRO A 168 -2.33 -5.96 -9.17
CA PRO A 168 -1.85 -5.91 -7.79
C PRO A 168 -1.33 -4.53 -7.42
N MET A 169 -1.72 -4.01 -6.25
CA MET A 169 -1.30 -2.70 -5.78
C MET A 169 -1.33 -2.58 -4.26
N PHE A 170 -0.37 -1.81 -3.71
CA PHE A 170 -0.46 -1.22 -2.38
C PHE A 170 -0.92 0.22 -2.53
N TYR A 171 -1.91 0.66 -1.77
CA TYR A 171 -2.41 2.02 -1.90
C TYR A 171 -3.03 2.59 -0.63
N THR A 172 -3.16 3.91 -0.61
CA THR A 172 -3.97 4.62 0.39
C THR A 172 -5.28 5.10 -0.20
N THR A 173 -6.35 5.15 0.59
CA THR A 173 -7.60 5.81 0.18
C THR A 173 -7.51 7.32 0.43
N ALA A 174 -8.46 8.09 -0.13
CA ALA A 174 -8.57 9.53 0.15
C ALA A 174 -8.78 9.86 1.64
N THR A 175 -9.27 8.90 2.43
CA THR A 175 -9.43 9.02 3.89
C THR A 175 -8.19 8.56 4.66
N GLY A 176 -7.10 8.18 3.98
CA GLY A 176 -5.84 7.75 4.60
C GLY A 176 -5.77 6.27 4.97
N ASN A 177 -6.75 5.44 4.58
CA ASN A 177 -6.71 4.00 4.89
C ASN A 177 -5.71 3.27 3.99
N PHE A 178 -4.95 2.32 4.54
CA PHE A 178 -3.99 1.53 3.78
C PHE A 178 -4.63 0.23 3.27
N ARG A 179 -4.36 -0.11 2.01
CA ARG A 179 -4.96 -1.24 1.31
C ARG A 179 -3.93 -1.97 0.46
N LEU A 180 -4.10 -3.28 0.36
CA LEU A 180 -3.49 -4.14 -0.65
C LEU A 180 -4.62 -4.76 -1.47
N LYS A 181 -4.50 -4.69 -2.80
CA LYS A 181 -5.40 -5.35 -3.75
C LYS A 181 -4.61 -6.25 -4.67
N GLY A 182 -5.19 -7.37 -5.09
CA GLY A 182 -4.59 -8.25 -6.08
C GLY A 182 -5.64 -8.98 -6.93
N SER A 183 -5.21 -9.42 -8.11
CA SER A 183 -6.01 -10.28 -8.98
C SER A 183 -6.20 -11.66 -8.38
N ALA A 184 -7.41 -12.21 -8.48
CA ALA A 184 -7.77 -13.57 -8.06
C ALA A 184 -8.25 -14.42 -9.25
N ALA A 185 -7.46 -14.45 -10.34
CA ALA A 185 -7.75 -15.10 -11.63
C ALA A 185 -8.83 -14.40 -12.47
N GLY A 186 -8.53 -14.18 -13.76
CA GLY A 186 -9.48 -13.57 -14.69
C GLY A 186 -9.88 -12.16 -14.27
N SER A 187 -11.12 -12.03 -13.82
CA SER A 187 -11.75 -10.79 -13.39
C SER A 187 -11.90 -10.68 -11.88
N ASP A 188 -11.61 -11.72 -11.09
CA ASP A 188 -11.83 -11.67 -9.65
C ASP A 188 -10.71 -10.90 -8.94
N PHE A 189 -10.98 -10.45 -7.71
CA PHE A 189 -9.98 -9.82 -6.86
C PHE A 189 -10.05 -10.27 -5.41
N PHE A 190 -8.95 -9.98 -4.70
CA PHE A 190 -8.95 -9.91 -3.26
C PHE A 190 -8.42 -8.55 -2.81
N GLU A 191 -8.87 -8.11 -1.64
CA GLU A 191 -8.39 -6.90 -1.00
C GLU A 191 -8.29 -7.09 0.51
N ILE A 192 -7.21 -6.58 1.11
CA ILE A 192 -6.97 -6.58 2.54
C ILE A 192 -6.53 -5.19 2.93
N GLY A 193 -7.09 -4.62 3.99
CA GLY A 193 -6.61 -3.33 4.48
C GLY A 193 -7.50 -2.69 5.52
N SER A 194 -7.12 -1.49 5.94
CA SER A 194 -7.92 -0.71 6.86
C SER A 194 -9.10 -0.04 6.15
N ALA A 195 -10.15 0.26 6.90
CA ALA A 195 -11.27 1.07 6.46
C ALA A 195 -11.80 1.94 7.60
N GLY A 196 -12.72 2.85 7.27
CA GLY A 196 -13.38 3.72 8.24
C GLY A 196 -12.94 5.18 8.21
N THR A 197 -13.53 5.95 9.11
CA THR A 197 -13.28 7.38 9.34
C THR A 197 -13.28 7.67 10.83
N ALA A 198 -12.41 8.59 11.30
CA ALA A 198 -12.29 8.95 12.71
C ALA A 198 -12.12 7.72 13.63
N ASN A 199 -12.96 7.56 14.65
CA ASN A 199 -12.87 6.48 15.64
C ASN A 199 -13.62 5.19 15.23
N ASN A 200 -13.87 5.00 13.93
CA ASN A 200 -14.57 3.82 13.41
C ASN A 200 -13.69 3.03 12.43
N GLY A 201 -12.45 2.74 12.83
CA GLY A 201 -11.50 1.97 12.05
C GLY A 201 -11.78 0.46 12.06
N SER A 202 -11.57 -0.23 10.94
CA SER A 202 -11.68 -1.68 10.82
C SER A 202 -10.52 -2.27 10.00
N LEU A 203 -10.25 -3.56 10.18
CA LEU A 203 -9.48 -4.38 9.24
C LEU A 203 -10.46 -5.20 8.42
N GLU A 204 -10.35 -5.14 7.09
CA GLU A 204 -11.24 -5.81 6.16
C GLU A 204 -10.50 -6.86 5.34
N PHE A 205 -11.21 -7.95 5.05
CA PHE A 205 -10.85 -8.97 4.07
C PHE A 205 -11.99 -9.03 3.06
N ILE A 206 -11.68 -8.78 1.79
CA ILE A 206 -12.66 -8.68 0.71
C ILE A 206 -12.21 -9.64 -0.40
N VAL A 207 -13.17 -10.37 -0.94
CA VAL A 207 -13.06 -11.10 -2.20
C VAL A 207 -14.27 -10.72 -3.04
N GLY A 208 -14.12 -10.71 -4.36
CA GLY A 208 -15.26 -10.43 -5.21
C GLY A 208 -14.97 -10.35 -6.71
N ASP A 209 -16.06 -10.48 -7.45
CA ASP A 209 -16.40 -9.95 -8.77
C ASP A 209 -17.89 -10.28 -9.01
N ASP A 210 -18.25 -11.56 -8.84
CA ASP A 210 -19.61 -12.07 -9.05
C ASP A 210 -20.32 -12.61 -7.78
N GLY A 211 -19.60 -12.69 -6.66
CA GLY A 211 -20.14 -13.01 -5.33
C GLY A 211 -20.06 -14.50 -4.94
N ASP A 212 -19.58 -15.35 -5.84
CA ASP A 212 -19.30 -16.76 -5.55
C ASP A 212 -17.90 -16.97 -4.92
N GLU A 213 -17.08 -15.93 -4.80
CA GLU A 213 -15.72 -16.04 -4.29
C GLU A 213 -15.71 -16.32 -2.78
N ALA A 214 -14.92 -17.32 -2.38
CA ALA A 214 -14.83 -17.74 -0.99
C ALA A 214 -13.61 -17.12 -0.28
N ILE A 215 -13.80 -16.69 0.97
CA ILE A 215 -12.69 -16.51 1.91
C ILE A 215 -12.42 -17.87 2.56
N LEU A 216 -11.24 -18.43 2.31
CA LEU A 216 -10.86 -19.77 2.76
C LEU A 216 -9.71 -19.73 3.75
N PHE A 217 -9.90 -20.38 4.90
CA PHE A 217 -8.82 -20.67 5.84
C PHE A 217 -8.41 -22.11 5.67
N LYS A 218 -7.14 -22.32 5.32
CA LYS A 218 -6.57 -23.64 5.03
C LYS A 218 -5.33 -23.88 5.87
N LYS A 219 -5.08 -25.14 6.23
CA LYS A 219 -3.75 -25.59 6.69
C LYS A 219 -3.07 -26.37 5.60
N ASN A 220 -1.74 -26.29 5.52
CA ASN A 220 -0.98 -27.25 4.76
C ASN A 220 -0.95 -28.59 5.52
N ASN A 221 -1.18 -29.70 4.82
CA ASN A 221 -0.90 -31.03 5.32
C ASN A 221 0.36 -31.55 4.63
N TYR A 222 1.44 -31.66 5.40
CA TYR A 222 2.74 -32.09 4.87
C TYR A 222 2.69 -33.52 4.33
N ASP A 223 2.04 -34.45 5.04
CA ASP A 223 2.03 -35.87 4.68
C ASP A 223 1.29 -36.13 3.35
N THR A 224 0.22 -35.38 3.09
CA THR A 224 -0.55 -35.49 1.84
C THR A 224 -0.17 -34.44 0.81
N ASN A 225 0.80 -33.56 1.11
CA ASN A 225 1.20 -32.41 0.30
C ASN A 225 0.01 -31.61 -0.25
N SER A 226 -0.99 -31.37 0.60
CA SER A 226 -2.26 -30.76 0.19
C SER A 226 -2.76 -29.75 1.22
N ASN A 227 -3.42 -28.70 0.74
CA ASN A 227 -4.12 -27.77 1.61
C ASN A 227 -5.48 -28.34 2.04
N ILE A 228 -5.74 -28.36 3.34
CA ILE A 228 -7.01 -28.78 3.93
C ILE A 228 -7.80 -27.55 4.34
N GLU A 229 -9.02 -27.42 3.82
CA GLU A 229 -9.96 -26.37 4.22
C GLU A 229 -10.49 -26.61 5.64
N ILE A 230 -10.38 -25.60 6.49
CA ILE A 230 -10.82 -25.63 7.89
C ILE A 230 -12.10 -24.81 8.06
N LEU A 231 -12.15 -23.65 7.41
CA LEU A 231 -13.25 -22.68 7.49
C LEU A 231 -13.42 -22.00 6.14
N ARG A 232 -14.68 -21.80 5.74
CA ARG A 232 -15.10 -21.12 4.52
C ARG A 232 -16.15 -20.07 4.85
N LEU A 233 -15.98 -18.87 4.29
CA LEU A 233 -17.02 -17.85 4.23
C LEU A 233 -17.32 -17.61 2.76
N GLN A 234 -18.56 -17.86 2.33
CA GLN A 234 -18.94 -17.77 0.92
C GLN A 234 -20.42 -17.41 0.76
N GLY A 235 -20.72 -16.62 -0.28
CA GLY A 235 -22.07 -16.34 -0.77
C GLY A 235 -22.54 -17.34 -1.84
N ILE A 236 -23.65 -17.00 -2.51
CA ILE A 236 -24.07 -17.61 -3.78
C ILE A 236 -24.55 -16.45 -4.67
N GLY A 237 -23.79 -16.17 -5.72
CA GLY A 237 -23.92 -15.01 -6.60
C GLY A 237 -23.98 -13.69 -5.83
N LEU A 238 -24.69 -12.71 -6.38
CA LEU A 238 -24.86 -11.37 -5.80
C LEU A 238 -25.82 -11.33 -4.58
N ASN A 239 -26.01 -12.45 -3.87
CA ASN A 239 -26.83 -12.49 -2.67
C ASN A 239 -26.07 -11.90 -1.48
N ASN A 240 -26.75 -11.03 -0.71
CA ASN A 240 -26.21 -10.43 0.51
C ASN A 240 -26.01 -11.41 1.69
N THR A 241 -26.28 -12.70 1.49
CA THR A 241 -26.15 -13.73 2.55
C THR A 241 -24.83 -14.47 2.41
N VAL A 242 -23.87 -14.14 3.28
CA VAL A 242 -22.64 -14.92 3.47
C VAL A 242 -22.89 -16.03 4.49
N ARG A 243 -22.35 -17.21 4.22
CA ARG A 243 -22.51 -18.39 5.07
C ARG A 243 -21.16 -18.88 5.58
N VAL A 244 -21.16 -19.40 6.80
CA VAL A 244 -19.98 -19.93 7.49
C VAL A 244 -20.02 -21.46 7.46
N GLY A 245 -19.08 -22.07 6.76
CA GLY A 245 -18.88 -23.51 6.71
C GLY A 245 -17.63 -23.93 7.48
N ILE A 246 -17.77 -24.84 8.44
CA ILE A 246 -16.66 -25.52 9.13
C ILE A 246 -16.66 -26.97 8.68
N ASN A 247 -15.51 -27.44 8.18
CA ASN A 247 -15.35 -28.80 7.69
C ASN A 247 -16.41 -29.21 6.64
N THR A 248 -16.76 -28.31 5.71
CA THR A 248 -17.72 -28.56 4.62
C THR A 248 -17.05 -29.01 3.31
N THR A 249 -15.73 -29.19 3.31
CA THR A 249 -14.94 -29.83 2.24
C THR A 249 -15.20 -29.23 0.85
N GLY A 250 -15.15 -27.90 0.73
CA GLY A 250 -15.31 -27.26 -0.57
C GLY A 250 -16.75 -26.96 -0.97
N VAL A 251 -17.73 -27.38 -0.16
CA VAL A 251 -19.16 -27.15 -0.41
C VAL A 251 -19.62 -25.88 0.31
N VAL A 252 -20.38 -25.04 -0.40
CA VAL A 252 -21.06 -23.87 0.17
C VAL A 252 -22.02 -24.37 1.26
N ALA A 253 -21.95 -23.78 2.46
CA ALA A 253 -22.87 -24.13 3.53
C ALA A 253 -24.33 -23.88 3.10
N ASN A 254 -25.26 -24.73 3.54
CA ASN A 254 -26.70 -24.60 3.26
C ASN A 254 -27.45 -23.79 4.33
N SER A 255 -26.76 -23.42 5.41
CA SER A 255 -27.26 -22.59 6.50
C SER A 255 -26.27 -21.48 6.82
N THR A 256 -26.68 -20.45 7.55
CA THR A 256 -25.81 -19.34 7.97
C THR A 256 -24.56 -19.84 8.70
N LEU A 257 -24.69 -20.89 9.51
CA LEU A 257 -23.60 -21.65 10.11
C LEU A 257 -23.84 -23.14 9.86
N GLN A 258 -22.86 -23.82 9.26
CA GLN A 258 -22.87 -25.26 9.09
C GLN A 258 -21.55 -25.86 9.58
N ASN A 259 -21.64 -26.84 10.46
CA ASN A 259 -20.52 -27.66 10.90
C ASN A 259 -20.70 -29.07 10.33
N GLY A 260 -19.74 -29.53 9.52
CA GLY A 260 -19.74 -30.90 8.98
C GLY A 260 -19.36 -31.97 10.01
N GLY A 261 -18.99 -31.58 11.23
CA GLY A 261 -18.65 -32.47 12.34
C GLY A 261 -19.58 -32.34 13.55
N SER A 262 -19.05 -32.65 14.74
CA SER A 262 -19.77 -32.53 16.01
C SER A 262 -19.53 -31.18 16.71
N PHE A 263 -20.46 -30.80 17.58
CA PHE A 263 -20.26 -29.71 18.55
C PHE A 263 -19.98 -30.29 19.94
N SER A 264 -19.05 -29.68 20.66
CA SER A 264 -18.86 -29.90 22.10
C SER A 264 -19.43 -28.70 22.85
N LEU A 265 -20.59 -28.86 23.48
CA LEU A 265 -21.29 -27.79 24.19
C LEU A 265 -21.14 -27.95 25.71
N PRO A 266 -21.11 -26.86 26.49
CA PRO A 266 -20.94 -26.92 27.94
C PRO A 266 -21.98 -27.81 28.65
N ILE A 267 -21.51 -28.65 29.55
CA ILE A 267 -22.34 -29.57 30.34
C ILE A 267 -21.96 -29.50 31.81
N ASN A 268 -22.93 -29.18 32.65
CA ASN A 268 -22.76 -29.05 34.09
C ASN A 268 -23.66 -30.05 34.81
N ALA A 269 -23.22 -30.54 35.96
CA ALA A 269 -24.02 -31.40 36.82
C ALA A 269 -24.02 -30.86 38.24
N THR A 270 -25.20 -30.73 38.83
CA THR A 270 -25.38 -30.10 40.16
C THR A 270 -26.06 -31.06 41.14
N THR A 271 -25.81 -30.83 42.43
CA THR A 271 -26.50 -31.47 43.56
C THR A 271 -27.38 -30.48 44.35
N SER A 272 -27.42 -29.20 43.98
CA SER A 272 -28.19 -28.15 44.66
C SER A 272 -28.94 -27.26 43.65
N SER A 273 -29.80 -26.36 44.16
CA SER A 273 -30.49 -25.38 43.30
C SER A 273 -29.47 -24.60 42.47
N PHE A 274 -29.81 -24.34 41.21
CA PHE A 274 -28.87 -23.79 40.24
C PHE A 274 -29.50 -22.64 39.45
N VAL A 275 -28.71 -21.60 39.19
CA VAL A 275 -29.11 -20.46 38.34
C VAL A 275 -28.37 -20.58 37.03
N LEU A 276 -29.11 -20.76 35.94
CA LEU A 276 -28.53 -20.90 34.60
C LEU A 276 -28.02 -19.55 34.09
N THR A 277 -26.85 -19.59 33.45
CA THR A 277 -26.18 -18.42 32.88
C THR A 277 -25.87 -18.64 31.40
N ASP A 278 -25.12 -17.74 30.77
CA ASP A 278 -24.63 -17.91 29.40
C ASP A 278 -23.56 -19.01 29.24
N LYS A 279 -23.14 -19.65 30.34
CA LYS A 279 -22.08 -20.67 30.36
C LYS A 279 -22.57 -22.10 30.23
N GLU A 280 -23.85 -22.37 30.48
CA GLU A 280 -24.43 -23.71 30.42
C GLU A 280 -25.18 -23.93 29.11
N TYR A 281 -24.99 -25.10 28.48
CA TYR A 281 -25.92 -25.61 27.48
C TYR A 281 -26.74 -26.77 28.02
N THR A 282 -26.10 -27.67 28.77
CA THR A 282 -26.76 -28.78 29.46
C THR A 282 -26.58 -28.70 30.97
N LEU A 283 -27.67 -28.88 31.73
CA LEU A 283 -27.64 -29.04 33.19
C LEU A 283 -28.22 -30.40 33.58
N ILE A 284 -27.45 -31.17 34.36
CA ILE A 284 -27.88 -32.45 34.93
C ILE A 284 -28.17 -32.26 36.42
N LEU A 285 -29.40 -32.57 36.84
CA LEU A 285 -29.76 -32.69 38.26
C LEU A 285 -29.39 -34.11 38.70
N LYS A 286 -28.31 -34.27 39.49
CA LYS A 286 -27.72 -35.58 39.76
C LYS A 286 -28.67 -36.53 40.50
N ALA A 287 -28.76 -37.76 40.02
CA ALA A 287 -29.55 -38.81 40.67
C ALA A 287 -29.04 -39.11 42.08
N GLY A 288 -29.97 -39.38 43.00
CA GLY A 288 -29.70 -39.80 44.38
C GLY A 288 -28.99 -38.77 45.27
N THR A 289 -28.51 -37.64 44.71
CA THR A 289 -27.67 -36.67 45.42
C THR A 289 -28.15 -35.24 45.27
N TYR A 290 -29.11 -34.97 44.37
CA TYR A 290 -29.67 -33.64 44.22
C TYR A 290 -30.66 -33.31 45.35
N THR A 291 -30.30 -32.32 46.17
CA THR A 291 -31.09 -31.79 47.28
C THR A 291 -31.71 -30.43 46.98
N GLY A 292 -31.36 -29.82 45.83
CA GLY A 292 -31.94 -28.55 45.38
C GLY A 292 -33.45 -28.61 45.20
N THR A 293 -34.09 -27.45 45.24
CA THR A 293 -35.54 -27.33 45.06
C THR A 293 -35.90 -26.80 43.67
N ALA A 294 -35.02 -26.01 43.05
CA ALA A 294 -35.33 -25.26 41.84
C ALA A 294 -34.14 -25.12 40.86
N VAL A 295 -34.46 -24.97 39.58
CA VAL A 295 -33.56 -24.45 38.53
C VAL A 295 -34.06 -23.10 38.05
N THR A 296 -33.30 -22.04 38.27
CA THR A 296 -33.68 -20.68 37.87
C THR A 296 -33.16 -20.39 36.47
N LEU A 297 -34.06 -20.08 35.54
CA LEU A 297 -33.73 -19.56 34.21
C LEU A 297 -33.54 -18.04 34.29
N PRO A 298 -32.64 -17.43 33.49
CA PRO A 298 -32.58 -15.99 33.34
C PRO A 298 -33.85 -15.47 32.65
N ALA A 299 -34.07 -14.15 32.70
CA ALA A 299 -35.20 -13.53 32.01
C ALA A 299 -35.11 -13.80 30.50
N ALA A 300 -36.18 -14.35 29.91
CA ALA A 300 -36.19 -14.69 28.48
C ALA A 300 -35.93 -13.46 27.59
N THR A 301 -36.38 -12.27 28.03
CA THR A 301 -36.20 -10.98 27.36
C THR A 301 -34.74 -10.55 27.16
N THR A 302 -33.79 -11.12 27.93
CA THR A 302 -32.36 -10.77 27.80
C THR A 302 -31.57 -11.77 26.96
N CYS A 303 -32.19 -12.85 26.47
CA CYS A 303 -31.47 -13.96 25.87
C CYS A 303 -32.23 -14.70 24.76
N LYS A 304 -32.93 -13.97 23.87
CA LYS A 304 -33.64 -14.55 22.71
C LYS A 304 -32.74 -15.55 21.95
N GLY A 305 -33.28 -16.73 21.68
CA GLY A 305 -32.60 -17.81 20.96
C GLY A 305 -31.74 -18.72 21.82
N ARG A 306 -31.44 -18.37 23.09
CA ARG A 306 -30.67 -19.24 24.00
C ARG A 306 -31.43 -20.54 24.27
N ILE A 307 -30.69 -21.66 24.27
CA ILE A 307 -31.22 -23.00 24.50
C ILE A 307 -30.56 -23.58 25.76
N TYR A 308 -31.37 -24.19 26.62
CA TYR A 308 -30.90 -25.06 27.71
C TYR A 308 -31.50 -26.44 27.58
N VAL A 309 -30.66 -27.46 27.78
CA VAL A 309 -31.07 -28.86 27.97
C VAL A 309 -30.99 -29.17 29.45
N ILE A 310 -32.13 -29.35 30.11
CA ILE A 310 -32.19 -29.67 31.54
C ILE A 310 -32.61 -31.12 31.69
N LYS A 311 -31.71 -31.95 32.22
CA LYS A 311 -31.97 -33.35 32.52
C LYS A 311 -32.27 -33.49 34.01
N ASN A 312 -33.55 -33.68 34.35
CA ASN A 312 -33.94 -33.93 35.73
C ASN A 312 -33.83 -35.42 36.06
N ASN A 313 -32.64 -35.84 36.48
CA ASN A 313 -32.39 -37.19 37.00
C ASN A 313 -32.54 -37.29 38.52
N SER A 314 -33.08 -36.27 39.20
CA SER A 314 -33.10 -36.22 40.66
C SER A 314 -34.05 -37.22 41.34
N GLY A 315 -34.85 -37.96 40.57
CA GLY A 315 -35.84 -38.92 41.08
C GLY A 315 -37.18 -38.29 41.49
N VAL A 316 -37.26 -36.96 41.57
CA VAL A 316 -38.49 -36.23 41.95
C VAL A 316 -38.71 -35.02 41.04
N ASN A 317 -39.95 -34.53 41.01
CA ASN A 317 -40.28 -33.31 40.27
C ASN A 317 -39.59 -32.12 40.92
N ARG A 318 -39.02 -31.22 40.12
CA ARG A 318 -38.34 -29.99 40.58
C ARG A 318 -39.03 -28.76 40.03
N SER A 319 -38.90 -27.63 40.72
CA SER A 319 -39.41 -26.37 40.18
C SER A 319 -38.39 -25.71 39.26
N SER A 320 -38.87 -24.79 38.44
CA SER A 320 -38.07 -23.92 37.59
C SER A 320 -38.76 -22.57 37.43
N SER A 321 -38.06 -21.60 36.82
CA SER A 321 -38.72 -20.40 36.29
C SER A 321 -39.84 -20.80 35.30
N SER A 322 -40.86 -19.96 35.16
CA SER A 322 -41.99 -20.25 34.25
C SER A 322 -41.53 -20.40 32.80
N PHE A 323 -42.11 -21.38 32.11
CA PHE A 323 -41.99 -21.62 30.67
C PHE A 323 -43.35 -22.03 30.10
N VAL A 324 -43.52 -21.87 28.79
CA VAL A 324 -44.68 -22.38 28.05
C VAL A 324 -44.40 -23.83 27.68
N SER A 325 -45.27 -24.73 28.14
CA SER A 325 -45.15 -26.18 27.88
C SER A 325 -45.45 -26.52 26.43
N ARG A 326 -45.23 -27.79 26.05
CA ARG A 326 -45.59 -28.34 24.73
C ARG A 326 -47.07 -28.17 24.37
N THR A 327 -47.95 -27.97 25.35
CA THR A 327 -49.39 -27.76 25.16
C THR A 327 -49.78 -26.28 25.15
N GLY A 328 -48.81 -25.35 25.19
CA GLY A 328 -49.06 -23.91 25.17
C GLY A 328 -49.47 -23.32 26.53
N VAL A 329 -49.32 -24.05 27.64
CA VAL A 329 -49.72 -23.58 28.97
C VAL A 329 -48.50 -23.22 29.81
N ASN A 330 -48.59 -22.17 30.61
CA ASN A 330 -47.53 -21.82 31.55
C ASN A 330 -47.32 -22.93 32.59
N ALA A 331 -46.08 -23.40 32.69
CA ALA A 331 -45.63 -24.41 33.61
C ALA A 331 -44.33 -23.96 34.29
N SER A 332 -44.06 -24.51 35.46
CA SER A 332 -42.81 -24.29 36.20
C SER A 332 -42.25 -25.60 36.77
N ASN A 333 -42.81 -26.74 36.36
CA ASN A 333 -42.43 -28.05 36.87
C ASN A 333 -41.51 -28.77 35.87
N LEU A 334 -40.36 -29.20 36.36
CA LEU A 334 -39.47 -30.14 35.70
C LEU A 334 -39.79 -31.54 36.22
N GLY A 335 -40.56 -32.32 35.46
CA GLY A 335 -40.94 -33.69 35.81
C GLY A 335 -39.73 -34.59 36.12
N ASN A 336 -39.88 -35.57 36.99
CA ASN A 336 -38.80 -36.51 37.31
C ASN A 336 -38.40 -37.35 36.09
N ASN A 337 -37.12 -37.73 36.01
CA ASN A 337 -36.57 -38.62 34.98
C ASN A 337 -36.87 -38.17 33.54
N THR A 338 -36.90 -36.86 33.31
CA THR A 338 -37.22 -36.26 32.01
C THR A 338 -36.15 -35.27 31.56
N VAL A 339 -36.19 -34.96 30.25
CA VAL A 339 -35.33 -33.95 29.63
C VAL A 339 -36.21 -32.83 29.08
N PHE A 340 -35.87 -31.61 29.44
CA PHE A 340 -36.47 -30.39 28.89
C PHE A 340 -35.48 -29.70 27.99
N VAL A 341 -35.91 -29.36 26.78
CA VAL A 341 -35.20 -28.42 25.92
C VAL A 341 -36.00 -27.13 25.95
N LEU A 342 -35.44 -26.12 26.61
CA LEU A 342 -36.06 -24.81 26.77
C LEU A 342 -35.33 -23.80 25.89
N GLN A 343 -36.07 -23.11 25.02
CA GLN A 343 -35.55 -22.06 24.16
C GLN A 343 -36.26 -20.74 24.45
N SER A 344 -35.50 -19.65 24.58
CA SER A 344 -36.09 -18.31 24.72
C SER A 344 -36.56 -17.79 23.37
N ASP A 345 -37.79 -17.28 23.29
CA ASP A 345 -38.30 -16.55 22.12
C ASP A 345 -38.04 -15.03 22.20
N GLY A 346 -37.44 -14.57 23.31
CA GLY A 346 -37.23 -13.15 23.63
C GLY A 346 -38.33 -12.51 24.46
N THR A 347 -39.34 -13.26 24.87
CA THR A 347 -40.42 -12.83 25.79
C THR A 347 -40.64 -13.85 26.90
N VAL A 348 -40.71 -15.14 26.56
CA VAL A 348 -40.86 -16.26 27.49
C VAL A 348 -39.96 -17.44 27.10
N TRP A 349 -39.80 -18.40 28.01
CA TRP A 349 -39.17 -19.69 27.71
C TRP A 349 -40.18 -20.63 27.09
N GLN A 350 -39.81 -21.31 26.01
CA GLN A 350 -40.62 -22.29 25.30
C GLN A 350 -40.03 -23.69 25.47
N GLN A 351 -40.83 -24.68 25.83
CA GLN A 351 -40.42 -26.08 25.72
C GLN A 351 -40.56 -26.54 24.27
N VAL A 352 -39.44 -26.93 23.64
CA VAL A 352 -39.38 -27.20 22.18
C VAL A 352 -39.17 -28.66 21.80
N ASN A 353 -39.03 -29.56 22.77
CA ASN A 353 -38.91 -31.01 22.56
C ASN A 353 -40.15 -31.77 22.95
#